data_AF-A0A0N8KR88-F1
#
_entry.id   AF-A0A0N8KR88-F1
#
_cell.length_a   1.000
_cell.length_b   1.000
_cell.length_c   1.000
_cell.angle_alpha   90.00
_cell.angle_beta   90.00
_cell.angle_gamma   90.00
#
_symmetry.space_group_name_H-M   'P 1'
#
loop_
_entity.id
_entity.type
_entity.pdbx_description
1 polymer ?
#
loop_
_entity_poly.entity_id
_entity_poly.type
_entity_poly.pdbx_seq_one_letter_code
_entity_poly.pdbx_strand_id
1 'polypeptide(L)' 'MRYSIGDIVKFKVGTDDIQEGEVQIIEKSLNGDILYINSFGGWAYKVTEKRIISMVPVKKSSKPQRS' A
#
# COMPACT_ATOMS: atom_id res chain seq x y z
N MET A 1 -3.60 -13.26 -3.87
CA MET A 1 -3.43 -11.79 -3.74
C MET A 1 -2.86 -11.50 -2.38
N ARG A 2 -1.72 -10.81 -2.31
CA ARG A 2 -1.04 -10.49 -1.05
C ARG A 2 -1.55 -9.18 -0.44
N TYR A 3 -2.17 -8.32 -1.24
CA TYR A 3 -2.67 -7.01 -0.86
C TYR A 3 -4.14 -6.85 -1.23
N SER A 4 -4.81 -5.95 -0.52
CA SER A 4 -6.22 -5.58 -0.67
C SER A 4 -6.37 -4.06 -0.74
N ILE A 5 -7.48 -3.59 -1.30
CA ILE A 5 -7.84 -2.17 -1.23
C ILE A 5 -8.00 -1.77 0.24
N GLY A 6 -7.42 -0.64 0.62
CA GLY A 6 -7.34 -0.14 2.00
C GLY A 6 -6.08 -0.56 2.76
N ASP A 7 -5.25 -1.46 2.21
CA ASP A 7 -3.97 -1.79 2.84
C ASP A 7 -3.01 -0.60 2.76
N ILE A 8 -2.34 -0.31 3.87
CA ILE A 8 -1.25 0.67 3.92
C ILE A 8 0.06 -0.06 3.61
N VAL A 9 0.80 0.42 2.63
CA VAL A 9 2.02 -0.23 2.15
C VAL A 9 3.19 0.74 2.06
N LYS A 10 4.40 0.22 2.29
CA LYS A 10 5.68 0.85 1.96
C LYS A 10 6.12 0.41 0.59
N PHE A 11 6.47 1.34 -0.27
CA PHE A 11 6.86 1.03 -1.65
C PHE A 11 7.96 1.96 -2.15
N LYS A 12 8.75 1.46 -3.11
CA LYS A 12 9.79 2.25 -3.77
C LYS A 12 9.23 3.11 -4.90
N VAL A 13 9.62 4.38 -4.89
CA VAL A 13 9.44 5.35 -5.97
C VAL A 13 10.83 5.70 -6.51
N GLY A 14 11.06 5.51 -7.81
CA GLY A 14 12.41 5.68 -8.37
C GLY A 14 13.41 4.65 -7.82
N THR A 15 14.67 5.08 -7.63
CA THR A 15 15.78 4.19 -7.26
C THR A 15 15.88 4.00 -5.74
N ASP A 16 15.75 5.07 -4.97
CA ASP A 16 16.03 5.08 -3.52
C ASP A 16 14.91 5.66 -2.65
N ASP A 17 13.90 6.31 -3.22
CA ASP A 17 12.84 6.91 -2.42
C ASP A 17 11.82 5.86 -1.97
N ILE A 18 11.49 5.86 -0.69
CA ILE A 18 10.47 5.01 -0.11
C ILE A 18 9.31 5.90 0.31
N GLN A 19 8.11 5.53 -0.12
CA GLN A 19 6.88 6.19 0.28
C GLN A 19 5.92 5.22 0.97
N GLU A 20 5.00 5.81 1.72
CA GLU A 20 3.88 5.14 2.36
C GLU A 20 2.58 5.63 1.75
N GLY A 21 1.64 4.72 1.54
CA GLY A 21 0.34 5.07 0.99
C GLY A 21 -0.66 3.94 1.08
N GLU A 22 -1.91 4.27 0.77
CA GLU A 22 -3.03 3.35 0.82
C GLU A 22 -3.36 2.83 -0.59
N VAL A 23 -3.50 1.50 -0.71
CA VAL A 23 -3.91 0.85 -1.95
C VAL A 23 -5.37 1.22 -2.25
N GLN A 24 -5.60 1.87 -3.38
CA GLN A 24 -6.94 2.29 -3.82
C GLN A 24 -7.52 1.33 -4.86
N ILE A 25 -6.69 0.82 -5.78
CA ILE A 25 -7.12 -0.05 -6.87
C ILE A 25 -6.07 -1.13 -7.09
N ILE A 26 -6.52 -2.34 -7.45
CA ILE A 26 -5.65 -3.43 -7.87
C ILE A 26 -6.08 -3.92 -9.25
N GLU A 27 -5.20 -3.75 -10.23
CA GLU A 27 -5.35 -4.31 -11.58
C GLU A 27 -4.63 -5.66 -11.64
N LYS A 28 -5.39 -6.71 -11.91
CA LYS A 28 -4.85 -8.07 -12.14
C LYS A 28 -4.31 -8.17 -13.55
N SER A 29 -3.10 -8.70 -13.68
CA SER A 29 -2.48 -8.99 -14.97
C SER A 29 -1.73 -10.32 -14.93
N LEU A 30 -1.62 -10.99 -16.07
CA LEU A 30 -0.84 -12.22 -16.23
C LEU A 30 0.64 -12.01 -15.88
N ASN A 31 1.13 -10.77 -15.99
CA ASN A 31 2.53 -10.40 -15.75
C ASN A 31 2.78 -9.87 -14.32
N GLY A 32 1.77 -9.94 -13.44
CA GLY A 32 1.83 -9.47 -12.06
C GLY A 32 0.83 -8.34 -11.77
N ASP A 33 0.36 -8.28 -10.53
CA ASP A 33 -0.62 -7.30 -10.10
C ASP A 33 -0.01 -5.89 -10.07
N ILE A 34 -0.80 -4.92 -10.54
CA ILE A 34 -0.48 -3.49 -10.46
C ILE A 34 -1.35 -2.85 -9.39
N LEU A 35 -0.71 -2.15 -8.46
CA LEU A 35 -1.34 -1.43 -7.37
C LEU A 35 -1.34 0.06 -7.68
N TYR A 36 -2.51 0.68 -7.54
CA TYR A 36 -2.65 2.12 -7.52
C TYR A 36 -2.72 2.57 -6.08
N ILE A 37 -1.80 3.43 -5.68
CA ILE A 37 -1.57 3.81 -4.30
C ILE A 37 -1.64 5.32 -4.19
N ASN A 38 -2.48 5.82 -3.30
CA ASN A 38 -2.41 7.22 -2.89
C ASN A 38 -1.38 7.35 -1.77
N SER A 39 -0.27 8.00 -2.06
CA SER A 39 0.76 8.32 -1.08
C SER A 39 0.24 9.33 -0.07
N PHE A 40 0.65 9.17 1.19
CA PHE A 40 0.41 10.17 2.23
C PHE A 40 1.18 11.49 1.99
N GLY A 41 2.09 11.50 1.01
CA GLY A 41 2.71 12.72 0.47
C GLY A 41 1.84 13.49 -0.53
N GLY A 42 0.59 13.07 -0.78
CA GLY A 42 -0.36 13.78 -1.64
C GLY A 42 -0.29 13.44 -3.13
N TRP A 43 0.49 12.42 -3.51
CA TRP A 43 0.64 11.97 -4.89
C TRP A 43 0.02 10.59 -5.11
N ALA A 44 -0.54 10.37 -6.30
CA ALA A 44 -1.01 9.05 -6.73
C ALA A 44 0.08 8.33 -7.52
N TYR A 45 0.32 7.05 -7.21
CA TYR A 45 1.33 6.22 -7.85
C TYR A 45 0.75 4.94 -8.41
N LYS A 46 1.28 4.52 -9.57
CA LYS A 46 1.03 3.21 -10.18
C LYS A 46 2.30 2.37 -10.05
N VAL A 47 2.25 1.29 -9.26
CA VAL A 47 3.42 0.45 -8.99
C VAL A 47 3.09 -1.03 -9.12
N THR A 48 4.06 -1.83 -9.54
CA THR A 48 3.93 -3.28 -9.53
C THR A 48 4.17 -3.84 -8.14
N GLU A 49 3.63 -5.02 -7.85
CA GLU A 49 3.82 -5.70 -6.55
C GLU A 49 5.29 -5.82 -6.13
N LYS A 50 6.20 -5.98 -7.10
CA LYS A 50 7.66 -6.08 -6.88
C LYS A 50 8.28 -4.84 -6.25
N ARG A 51 7.63 -3.68 -6.33
CA ARG A 51 8.10 -2.44 -5.71
C ARG A 51 7.57 -2.26 -4.29
N ILE A 52 6.64 -3.11 -3.84
CA ILE A 52 6.18 -3.10 -2.46
C ILE A 52 7.23 -3.75 -1.58
N ILE A 53 7.67 -3.02 -0.56
CA ILE A 53 8.65 -3.48 0.42
C ILE A 53 7.93 -4.25 1.53
N SER A 54 6.86 -3.67 2.09
CA SER A 54 6.10 -4.27 3.17
C SER A 54 4.71 -3.66 3.31
N MET A 55 3.80 -4.40 3.93
CA MET A 55 2.55 -3.86 4.45
C MET A 55 2.79 -3.27 5.83
N VAL A 56 2.24 -2.09 6.08
CA VAL A 56 2.28 -1.46 7.40
C VAL A 56 1.12 -2.07 8.21
N PRO A 57 1.40 -2.74 9.34
CA PRO A 57 0.33 -3.26 10.18
C PRO A 57 -0.44 -2.05 10.72
N VAL A 58 -1.70 -1.92 10.33
CA VAL A 58 -2.61 -1.02 11.02
C VAL A 58 -2.68 -1.57 12.45
N LYS A 59 -2.05 -0.87 13.41
CA LYS A 59 -2.29 -1.17 14.81
C LYS A 59 -3.80 -1.07 14.96
N LYS A 60 -4.49 -2.21 15.11
CA LYS A 60 -5.85 -2.21 15.64
C LYS A 60 -5.71 -1.43 16.94
N SER A 61 -6.21 -0.20 16.96
CA SER A 61 -6.44 0.48 18.21
C SER A 61 -7.28 -0.51 19.01
N SER A 62 -6.69 -1.05 20.06
CA SER A 62 -7.47 -1.61 21.16
C SER A 62 -8.39 -0.47 21.56
N LYS A 63 -9.62 -0.47 21.03
CA LYS A 63 -10.69 0.37 21.54
C LYS A 63 -10.63 0.19 23.06
N PRO A 64 -10.47 1.23 23.88
CA PRO A 64 -10.73 1.06 25.30
C PRO A 64 -12.20 0.62 25.37
N GLN A 65 -12.45 -0.61 25.80
CA GLN A 65 -13.76 -1.02 26.27
C GLN A 65 -14.10 -0.05 27.40
N ARG A 66 -14.97 0.92 27.12
CA ARG A 66 -15.62 1.70 28.17
C ARG A 66 -16.49 0.72 28.95
N SER A 67 -16.04 0.39 30.16
CA SER A 67 -16.81 -0.24 31.22
C SER A 67 -17.86 0.73 31.75
#